data_AF-A0A1X7SZX3-F1
#
_entry.id   AF-A0A1X7SZX3-F1
#
_cell.length_a   1.000
_cell.length_b   1.000
_cell.length_c   1.000
_cell.angle_alpha   90.00
_cell.angle_beta   90.00
_cell.angle_gamma   90.00
#
_symmetry.space_group_name_H-M   'P 1'
#
loop_
_entity.id
_entity.type
_entity.pdbx_description
1 polymer ?
#
loop_
_entity_poly.entity_id
_entity_poly.type
_entity_poly.pdbx_seq_one_letter_code
_entity_poly.pdbx_strand_id
1 'polypeptide(L)'
;LDKGKRHKSNLSTTGNRPYNTNHWILVASISSLTVLLSILVLYYVEAKASKSEDSPSDLPYYTESVVLDVDVTESPKCVLSCDSTPRLKEMLTVLETLMDWKEFGINLGIEYHEIKKIKKENKLINDSKIKLYNYWLNADTAASWQKVINALERMQLKTLSSEIRRKYCSQTCNSDAVHS
;
A
#
# COMPACT_ATOMS: atom_id res chain seq x y z
N LEU A 1 17.17 77.69 -55.45
CA LEU A 1 15.98 76.85 -55.17
C LEU A 1 16.48 75.54 -54.60
N ASP A 2 16.06 75.30 -53.36
CA ASP A 2 16.73 74.54 -52.32
C ASP A 2 16.66 73.01 -52.49
N LYS A 3 17.77 72.32 -52.17
CA LYS A 3 17.90 70.85 -52.19
C LYS A 3 17.64 70.31 -50.77
N GLY A 4 16.37 70.09 -50.44
CA GLY A 4 15.98 69.44 -49.19
C GLY A 4 16.35 67.95 -49.14
N LYS A 5 17.49 67.63 -48.52
CA LYS A 5 17.92 66.27 -48.16
C LYS A 5 16.98 65.69 -47.09
N ARG A 6 16.26 64.61 -47.41
CA ARG A 6 15.54 63.79 -46.42
C ARG A 6 16.55 62.95 -45.63
N HIS A 7 16.78 63.29 -44.38
CA HIS A 7 17.45 62.43 -43.41
C HIS A 7 16.55 61.22 -43.10
N LYS A 8 17.02 60.00 -43.41
CA LYS A 8 16.47 58.75 -42.85
C LYS A 8 17.09 58.56 -41.48
N SER A 9 16.35 58.85 -40.42
CA SER A 9 16.69 58.42 -39.06
C SER A 9 16.36 56.94 -38.91
N ASN A 10 17.40 56.14 -38.65
CA ASN A 10 17.28 54.75 -38.20
C ASN A 10 16.57 54.73 -36.85
N LEU A 11 15.45 54.00 -36.74
CA LEU A 11 14.87 53.63 -35.45
C LEU A 11 15.06 52.13 -35.23
N SER A 12 15.75 51.86 -34.14
CA SER A 12 16.23 50.58 -33.64
C SER A 12 15.13 49.56 -33.34
N THR A 13 15.44 48.33 -33.75
CA THR A 13 14.89 47.04 -33.35
C THR A 13 14.33 46.97 -31.93
N THR A 14 13.05 46.61 -31.80
CA THR A 14 12.57 45.82 -30.67
C THR A 14 11.81 44.61 -31.21
N GLY A 15 12.43 43.45 -31.14
CA GLY A 15 11.83 42.19 -31.53
C GLY A 15 10.69 41.83 -30.59
N ASN A 16 9.46 41.89 -31.10
CA ASN A 16 8.32 41.25 -30.46
C ASN A 16 8.44 39.74 -30.65
N ARG A 17 8.96 39.03 -29.64
CA ARG A 17 8.78 37.58 -29.56
C ARG A 17 7.31 37.29 -29.27
N PRO A 18 6.65 36.39 -30.01
CA PRO A 18 5.29 36.00 -29.70
C PRO A 18 5.26 35.27 -28.36
N TYR A 19 4.41 35.75 -27.44
CA TYR A 19 4.14 35.03 -26.19
C TYR A 19 3.51 33.67 -26.52
N ASN A 20 4.21 32.61 -26.13
CA ASN A 20 3.76 31.24 -26.30
C ASN A 20 2.52 30.99 -25.42
N THR A 21 1.36 30.83 -26.04
CA THR A 21 0.07 30.54 -25.40
C THR A 21 0.08 29.27 -24.56
N ASN A 22 1.01 28.34 -24.81
CA ASN A 22 1.17 27.13 -24.02
C ASN A 22 1.67 27.40 -22.60
N HIS A 23 2.33 28.55 -22.34
CA HIS A 23 2.82 28.89 -21.00
C HIS A 23 1.66 29.14 -20.01
N TRP A 24 0.60 29.82 -20.46
CA TRP A 24 -0.58 30.09 -19.61
C TRP A 24 -1.36 28.82 -19.27
N ILE A 25 -1.41 27.86 -20.21
CA ILE A 25 -2.04 26.55 -19.99
C ILE A 25 -1.28 25.80 -18.90
N LEU A 26 0.06 25.75 -18.99
CA LEU A 26 0.89 25.08 -17.99
C LEU A 26 0.77 25.73 -16.60
N VAL A 27 0.80 27.06 -16.52
CA VAL A 27 0.66 27.79 -15.25
C VAL A 27 -0.71 27.54 -14.60
N ALA A 28 -1.79 27.57 -15.39
CA ALA A 28 -3.13 27.26 -14.89
C ALA A 28 -3.26 25.80 -14.42
N SER A 29 -2.67 24.84 -15.15
CA SER A 29 -2.64 23.43 -14.75
C SER A 29 -1.83 23.19 -13.48
N ILE A 30 -0.68 23.84 -13.31
CA ILE A 30 0.15 23.73 -12.11
C ILE A 30 -0.61 24.29 -10.90
N SER A 31 -1.27 25.45 -11.03
CA SER A 31 -2.09 26.03 -9.96
C SER A 31 -3.22 25.06 -9.53
N SER A 32 -3.91 24.45 -10.48
CA SER A 32 -4.99 23.49 -10.20
C SER A 32 -4.46 22.26 -9.45
N LEU A 33 -3.31 21.70 -9.88
CA LEU A 33 -2.69 20.55 -9.23
C LEU A 33 -2.23 20.87 -7.81
N THR A 34 -1.69 22.06 -7.55
CA THR A 34 -1.29 22.48 -6.19
C THR A 34 -2.48 22.57 -5.24
N VAL A 35 -3.64 23.03 -5.71
CA VAL A 35 -4.87 23.08 -4.92
C VAL A 35 -5.36 21.67 -4.62
N LEU A 36 -5.38 20.75 -5.59
CA LEU A 36 -5.77 19.36 -5.38
C LEU A 36 -4.85 18.64 -4.37
N LEU A 37 -3.53 18.85 -4.47
CA LEU A 37 -2.58 18.30 -3.50
C LEU A 37 -2.79 18.86 -2.10
N SER A 38 -3.09 20.16 -1.97
CA SER A 38 -3.39 20.77 -0.67
C SER A 38 -4.66 20.20 -0.03
N ILE A 39 -5.72 19.98 -0.81
CA ILE A 39 -6.97 19.35 -0.34
C ILE A 39 -6.73 17.89 0.09
N LEU A 40 -5.94 17.14 -0.69
CA LEU A 40 -5.59 15.76 -0.36
C LEU A 40 -4.79 15.65 0.95
N VAL A 41 -3.84 16.57 1.17
CA VAL A 41 -3.08 16.66 2.42
C VAL A 41 -4.00 16.98 3.60
N LEU A 42 -4.95 17.91 3.45
CA LEU A 42 -5.92 18.24 4.50
C LEU A 42 -6.80 17.03 4.86
N TYR A 43 -7.33 16.30 3.88
CA TYR A 43 -8.11 15.08 4.11
C TYR A 43 -7.30 13.99 4.84
N TYR A 44 -6.02 13.82 4.49
CA TYR A 44 -5.15 12.84 5.14
C TYR A 44 -4.84 13.20 6.60
N VAL A 45 -4.70 14.48 6.92
CA VAL A 45 -4.47 14.98 8.28
C VAL A 45 -5.72 14.78 9.15
N GLU A 46 -6.92 15.11 8.63
CA GLU A 46 -8.18 14.89 9.34
C GLU A 46 -8.42 13.40 9.64
N ALA A 47 -8.08 12.50 8.72
CA ALA A 47 -8.19 11.05 8.94
C ALA A 47 -7.27 10.52 10.06
N LYS A 48 -6.19 11.24 10.39
CA LYS A 48 -5.25 10.88 11.47
C LYS A 48 -5.59 11.52 12.82
N ALA A 49 -6.34 12.63 12.82
CA ALA A 49 -6.72 13.36 14.03
C ALA A 49 -7.86 12.70 14.82
N SER A 50 -8.60 11.75 14.23
CA SER A 50 -9.74 11.08 14.89
C SER A 50 -9.35 9.92 15.82
N LYS A 51 -8.07 9.76 16.16
CA LYS A 51 -7.61 8.59 16.92
C LYS A 51 -6.54 8.90 17.96
N SER A 52 -6.88 9.74 18.94
CA SER A 52 -6.20 9.77 20.23
C SER A 52 -7.01 10.52 21.29
N GLU A 53 -7.36 9.81 22.37
CA GLU A 53 -7.64 10.27 23.75
C GLU A 53 -8.29 9.04 24.44
N ASP A 54 -7.96 8.60 25.65
CA ASP A 54 -7.04 9.08 26.67
C ASP A 54 -6.85 7.95 27.72
N SER A 55 -5.70 7.94 28.42
CA SER A 55 -5.48 7.19 29.68
C SER A 55 -5.87 8.12 30.86
N PRO A 56 -5.83 7.83 32.20
CA PRO A 56 -5.02 6.82 32.91
C PRO A 56 -5.60 6.24 34.25
N SER A 57 -4.78 5.39 34.90
CA SER A 57 -4.50 5.38 36.36
C SER A 57 -5.28 4.50 37.36
N ASP A 58 -4.45 3.72 38.10
CA ASP A 58 -4.48 3.43 39.55
C ASP A 58 -4.93 2.05 40.10
N LEU A 59 -3.90 1.20 40.26
CA LEU A 59 -3.46 0.49 41.49
C LEU A 59 -4.15 -0.80 42.02
N PRO A 60 -3.39 -1.65 42.76
CA PRO A 60 -3.68 -3.06 43.00
C PRO A 60 -4.22 -3.34 44.41
N TYR A 61 -5.18 -4.23 44.55
CA TYR A 61 -5.47 -4.89 45.83
C TYR A 61 -5.91 -6.35 45.64
N TYR A 62 -5.41 -7.18 46.56
CA TYR A 62 -5.48 -8.64 46.66
C TYR A 62 -6.91 -9.23 46.62
N THR A 63 -7.02 -10.49 46.19
CA THR A 63 -7.51 -11.59 47.06
C THR A 63 -7.18 -13.00 46.52
N GLU A 64 -6.49 -13.76 47.39
CA GLU A 64 -6.73 -15.16 47.78
C GLU A 64 -6.80 -16.27 46.71
N SER A 65 -5.77 -17.12 46.73
CA SER A 65 -5.74 -18.43 46.07
C SER A 65 -6.66 -19.40 46.80
N VAL A 66 -7.87 -19.59 46.29
CA VAL A 66 -8.68 -20.77 46.60
C VAL A 66 -8.42 -21.78 45.48
N VAL A 67 -7.58 -22.79 45.76
CA VAL A 67 -7.51 -24.00 44.96
C VAL A 67 -8.83 -24.76 45.13
N LEU A 68 -9.80 -24.44 44.29
CA LEU A 68 -10.87 -25.37 43.97
C LEU A 68 -10.30 -26.32 42.94
N ASP A 69 -10.25 -27.61 43.27
CA ASP A 69 -10.04 -28.70 42.33
C ASP A 69 -11.18 -28.70 41.30
N VAL A 70 -11.07 -27.80 40.34
CA VAL A 70 -11.85 -27.80 39.12
C VAL A 70 -11.15 -28.76 38.20
N ASP A 71 -11.81 -29.89 37.93
CA ASP A 71 -11.52 -30.73 36.78
C ASP A 71 -11.36 -29.80 35.56
N VAL A 72 -10.10 -29.59 35.15
CA VAL A 72 -9.75 -28.74 34.02
C VAL A 72 -10.27 -29.47 32.79
N THR A 73 -11.52 -29.23 32.48
CA THR A 73 -12.04 -29.37 31.13
C THR A 73 -11.21 -28.43 30.27
N GLU A 74 -10.16 -28.98 29.67
CA GLU A 74 -9.25 -28.26 28.77
C GLU A 74 -10.13 -27.63 27.70
N SER A 75 -10.36 -26.31 27.79
CA SER A 75 -11.17 -25.60 26.82
C SER A 75 -10.61 -25.89 25.44
N PRO A 76 -11.45 -26.19 24.43
CA PRO A 76 -10.98 -26.57 23.11
C PRO A 76 -10.02 -25.50 22.59
N LYS A 77 -8.74 -25.86 22.44
CA LYS A 77 -7.71 -24.95 21.95
C LYS A 77 -8.02 -24.62 20.50
N CYS A 78 -8.60 -23.45 20.29
CA CYS A 78 -8.82 -22.87 18.97
C CYS A 78 -7.51 -22.29 18.43
N VAL A 79 -7.00 -22.83 17.33
CA VAL A 79 -5.81 -22.36 16.63
C VAL A 79 -6.23 -21.66 15.33
N LEU A 80 -5.64 -20.50 15.03
CA LEU A 80 -5.84 -19.82 13.76
C LEU A 80 -4.79 -20.32 12.74
N SER A 81 -5.23 -20.95 11.64
CA SER A 81 -4.37 -21.40 10.54
C SER A 81 -4.50 -20.48 9.32
N CYS A 82 -3.36 -20.10 8.76
CA CYS A 82 -3.23 -19.26 7.56
C CYS A 82 -2.38 -19.95 6.48
N ASP A 83 -2.33 -21.28 6.48
CA ASP A 83 -1.36 -22.05 5.70
C ASP A 83 -1.81 -22.33 4.27
N SER A 84 -3.07 -22.01 3.93
CA SER A 84 -3.58 -22.19 2.58
C SER A 84 -2.91 -21.22 1.60
N THR A 85 -2.61 -21.72 0.40
CA THR A 85 -2.05 -20.92 -0.69
C THR A 85 -3.12 -20.01 -1.30
N PRO A 86 -2.86 -18.71 -1.47
CA PRO A 86 -3.79 -17.79 -2.11
C PRO A 86 -4.02 -18.17 -3.57
N ARG A 87 -5.27 -18.13 -4.04
CA ARG A 87 -5.56 -18.27 -5.47
C ARG A 87 -5.18 -16.99 -6.21
N LEU A 88 -4.91 -17.10 -7.51
CA LEU A 88 -4.53 -15.96 -8.35
C LEU A 88 -5.47 -14.76 -8.20
N LYS A 89 -6.79 -14.99 -8.28
CA LYS A 89 -7.79 -13.92 -8.16
C LYS A 89 -7.69 -13.19 -6.82
N GLU A 90 -7.46 -13.92 -5.73
CA GLU A 90 -7.35 -13.36 -4.39
C GLU A 90 -6.07 -12.56 -4.23
N MET A 91 -4.97 -13.10 -4.75
CA MET A 91 -3.69 -12.39 -4.77
C MET A 91 -3.74 -11.11 -5.58
N LEU A 92 -4.41 -11.13 -6.74
CA LEU A 92 -4.59 -9.94 -7.56
C LEU A 92 -5.39 -8.86 -6.83
N THR A 93 -6.43 -9.23 -6.08
CA THR A 93 -7.15 -8.27 -5.22
C THR A 93 -6.21 -7.61 -4.21
N VAL A 94 -5.30 -8.37 -3.58
CA VAL A 94 -4.29 -7.78 -2.68
C VAL A 94 -3.38 -6.83 -3.47
N LEU A 95 -2.80 -7.29 -4.59
CA LEU A 95 -1.89 -6.49 -5.40
C LEU A 95 -2.54 -5.24 -6.01
N GLU A 96 -3.86 -5.21 -6.20
CA GLU A 96 -4.62 -4.03 -6.63
C GLU A 96 -4.73 -2.96 -5.54
N THR A 97 -4.79 -3.37 -4.27
CA THR A 97 -4.80 -2.43 -3.12
C THR A 97 -3.43 -1.81 -2.85
N LEU A 98 -2.36 -2.38 -3.40
CA LEU A 98 -0.99 -1.94 -3.16
C LEU A 98 -0.55 -0.90 -4.19
N MET A 99 -0.03 0.23 -3.68
CA MET A 99 0.60 1.25 -4.54
C MET A 99 1.89 0.72 -5.19
N ASP A 100 2.71 -0.05 -4.47
CA ASP A 100 3.94 -0.64 -5.01
C ASP A 100 3.99 -2.16 -4.86
N TRP A 101 3.55 -2.86 -5.91
CA TRP A 101 3.61 -4.32 -5.99
C TRP A 101 5.04 -4.88 -5.98
N LYS A 102 6.05 -4.08 -6.32
CA LYS A 102 7.46 -4.50 -6.37
C LYS A 102 8.03 -4.66 -4.97
N GLU A 103 7.77 -3.68 -4.11
CA GLU A 103 8.17 -3.73 -2.70
C GLU A 103 7.52 -4.91 -1.98
N PHE A 104 6.26 -5.19 -2.30
CA PHE A 104 5.56 -6.37 -1.81
C PHE A 104 6.23 -7.68 -2.28
N GLY A 105 6.62 -7.76 -3.55
CA GLY A 105 7.41 -8.88 -4.08
C GLY A 105 8.71 -9.14 -3.32
N ILE A 106 9.45 -8.08 -2.98
CA ILE A 106 10.67 -8.17 -2.18
C ILE A 106 10.35 -8.69 -0.78
N ASN A 107 9.28 -8.21 -0.15
CA ASN A 107 8.86 -8.65 1.18
C ASN A 107 8.34 -10.10 1.23
N LEU A 108 7.87 -10.64 0.09
CA LEU A 108 7.61 -12.07 -0.10
C LEU A 108 8.88 -12.92 -0.22
N GLY A 109 10.06 -12.28 -0.34
CA GLY A 109 11.34 -12.96 -0.50
C GLY A 109 11.79 -13.15 -1.94
N ILE A 110 11.12 -12.53 -2.92
CA ILE A 110 11.62 -12.53 -4.30
C ILE A 110 12.81 -11.59 -4.41
N GLU A 111 13.88 -12.06 -5.05
CA GLU A 111 15.06 -11.25 -5.24
C GLU A 111 14.80 -10.01 -6.10
N TYR A 112 15.46 -8.90 -5.74
CA TYR A 112 15.28 -7.62 -6.42
C TYR A 112 15.59 -7.68 -7.93
N HIS A 113 16.56 -8.50 -8.33
CA HIS A 113 16.92 -8.67 -9.73
C HIS A 113 15.80 -9.33 -10.55
N GLU A 114 15.07 -10.27 -9.96
CA GLU A 114 13.92 -10.94 -10.57
C GLU A 114 12.71 -10.00 -10.64
N ILE A 115 12.48 -9.17 -9.61
CA ILE A 115 11.46 -8.10 -9.68
C ILE A 115 11.75 -7.13 -10.84
N LYS A 116 13.01 -6.72 -11.01
CA LYS A 116 13.43 -5.89 -12.14
C LYS A 116 13.19 -6.58 -13.48
N LYS A 117 13.50 -7.86 -13.58
CA LYS A 117 13.29 -8.68 -14.79
C LYS A 117 11.81 -8.77 -15.14
N ILE A 118 10.95 -9.11 -14.18
CA ILE A 118 9.49 -9.14 -14.36
C ILE A 118 8.98 -7.79 -14.87
N LYS A 119 9.42 -6.68 -14.28
CA LYS A 119 9.04 -5.33 -14.74
C LYS A 119 9.51 -5.04 -16.17
N LYS A 120 10.72 -5.48 -16.53
CA LYS A 120 11.30 -5.22 -17.86
C LYS A 120 10.63 -6.03 -18.96
N GLU A 121 10.28 -7.28 -18.66
CA GLU A 121 9.70 -8.22 -19.63
C GLU A 121 8.21 -7.96 -19.90
N ASN A 122 7.50 -7.28 -18.99
CA ASN A 122 6.06 -7.06 -19.10
C ASN A 122 5.72 -5.57 -19.20
N LYS A 123 5.07 -5.17 -20.31
CA LYS A 123 4.67 -3.77 -20.54
C LYS A 123 3.48 -3.35 -19.68
N LEU A 124 2.56 -4.28 -19.40
CA LEU A 124 1.37 -4.02 -18.60
C LEU A 124 1.63 -4.35 -17.12
N ILE A 125 1.13 -3.48 -16.24
CA ILE A 125 1.26 -3.66 -14.79
C ILE A 125 0.55 -4.94 -14.33
N ASN A 126 -0.63 -5.24 -14.90
CA ASN A 126 -1.38 -6.44 -14.55
C ASN A 126 -0.63 -7.72 -14.94
N ASP A 127 0.00 -7.75 -16.11
CA ASP A 127 0.84 -8.89 -16.54
C ASP A 127 2.02 -9.07 -15.59
N SER A 128 2.63 -7.97 -15.15
CA SER A 128 3.71 -7.99 -14.15
C SER A 128 3.26 -8.58 -12.82
N LYS A 129 2.05 -8.21 -12.34
CA LYS A 129 1.45 -8.74 -11.11
C LYS A 129 1.17 -10.24 -11.21
N ILE A 130 0.62 -10.70 -12.34
CA ILE A 130 0.38 -12.13 -12.61
C ILE A 130 1.71 -12.90 -12.65
N LYS A 131 2.72 -12.36 -13.34
CA LYS A 131 4.07 -12.95 -13.40
C LYS A 131 4.74 -13.02 -12.04
N LEU A 132 4.60 -11.99 -11.21
CA LEU A 132 5.09 -11.99 -9.84
C LEU A 132 4.46 -13.12 -9.02
N TYR A 133 3.14 -13.26 -9.07
CA TYR A 133 2.46 -14.34 -8.35
C TYR A 133 2.93 -15.73 -8.81
N ASN A 134 2.99 -15.97 -10.11
CA ASN A 134 3.44 -17.25 -10.65
C ASN A 134 4.91 -17.54 -10.29
N TYR A 135 5.77 -16.53 -10.35
CA TYR A 135 7.17 -16.67 -9.94
C TYR A 135 7.26 -17.05 -8.46
N TRP A 136 6.55 -16.33 -7.59
CA TRP A 136 6.55 -16.60 -6.15
C TRP A 136 6.08 -18.03 -5.83
N LEU A 137 4.98 -18.50 -6.43
CA LEU A 137 4.51 -19.87 -6.22
C LEU A 137 5.51 -20.93 -6.68
N ASN A 138 6.22 -20.68 -7.78
CA ASN A 138 7.22 -21.63 -8.29
C ASN A 138 8.49 -21.64 -7.43
N ALA A 139 8.84 -20.49 -6.84
CA ALA A 139 10.04 -20.35 -6.02
C ALA A 139 9.83 -20.80 -4.56
N ASP A 140 8.59 -20.78 -4.07
CA ASP A 140 8.26 -21.02 -2.67
C ASP A 140 7.19 -22.11 -2.51
N THR A 141 7.61 -23.34 -2.20
CA THR A 141 6.71 -24.49 -1.98
C THR A 141 5.83 -24.34 -0.74
N ALA A 142 6.16 -23.41 0.16
CA ALA A 142 5.38 -23.07 1.34
C ALA A 142 4.64 -21.73 1.18
N ALA A 143 4.32 -21.34 -0.06
CA ALA A 143 3.52 -20.15 -0.34
C ALA A 143 2.14 -20.24 0.33
N SER A 144 1.88 -19.31 1.26
CA SER A 144 0.67 -19.29 2.08
C SER A 144 0.19 -17.88 2.37
N TRP A 145 -1.06 -17.75 2.82
CA TRP A 145 -1.59 -16.49 3.34
C TRP A 145 -0.76 -15.94 4.50
N GLN A 146 -0.18 -16.80 5.35
CA GLN A 146 0.72 -16.37 6.41
C GLN A 146 1.92 -15.56 5.86
N LYS A 147 2.52 -15.99 4.75
CA LYS A 147 3.64 -15.26 4.12
C LYS A 147 3.19 -13.94 3.52
N VAL A 148 2.02 -13.88 2.90
CA VAL A 148 1.41 -12.64 2.40
C VAL A 148 1.19 -11.66 3.55
N ILE A 149 0.60 -12.12 4.64
CA ILE A 149 0.35 -11.31 5.85
C ILE A 149 1.66 -10.77 6.42
N ASN A 150 2.67 -11.62 6.58
CA ASN A 150 3.98 -11.21 7.09
C ASN A 150 4.64 -10.17 6.17
N ALA A 151 4.52 -10.32 4.84
CA ALA A 151 5.05 -9.36 3.88
C ALA A 151 4.36 -7.99 4.01
N LEU A 152 3.04 -7.98 4.17
CA LEU A 152 2.27 -6.74 4.38
C LEU A 152 2.60 -6.07 5.71
N GLU A 153 2.83 -6.84 6.77
CA GLU A 153 3.23 -6.31 8.07
C GLU A 153 4.62 -5.67 8.03
N ARG A 154 5.57 -6.25 7.27
CA ARG A 154 6.89 -5.63 7.01
C ARG A 154 6.78 -4.32 6.24
N MET A 155 5.79 -4.21 5.35
CA MET A 155 5.43 -2.97 4.66
C MET A 155 4.60 -2.01 5.53
N GLN A 156 4.38 -2.32 6.81
CA GLN A 156 3.58 -1.53 7.76
C GLN A 156 2.09 -1.41 7.39
N LEU A 157 1.56 -2.30 6.55
CA LEU A 157 0.16 -2.33 6.11
C LEU A 157 -0.73 -3.16 7.06
N LYS A 158 -0.72 -2.79 8.35
CA LYS A 158 -1.37 -3.55 9.44
C LYS A 158 -2.88 -3.73 9.28
N THR A 159 -3.57 -2.74 8.72
CA THR A 159 -5.03 -2.81 8.47
C THR A 159 -5.33 -3.87 7.42
N LEU A 160 -4.64 -3.82 6.28
CA LEU A 160 -4.81 -4.78 5.18
C LEU A 160 -4.41 -6.20 5.61
N SER A 161 -3.32 -6.35 6.37
CA SER A 161 -2.90 -7.66 6.88
C SER A 161 -3.96 -8.27 7.81
N SER A 162 -4.60 -7.46 8.65
CA SER A 162 -5.69 -7.89 9.54
C SER A 162 -6.95 -8.27 8.77
N GLU A 163 -7.30 -7.52 7.73
CA GLU A 163 -8.43 -7.84 6.85
C GLU A 163 -8.24 -9.16 6.11
N ILE A 164 -7.05 -9.38 5.55
CA ILE A 164 -6.68 -10.64 4.89
C ILE A 164 -6.71 -11.80 5.88
N ARG A 165 -6.13 -11.61 7.08
CA ARG A 165 -6.15 -12.62 8.14
C ARG A 165 -7.57 -13.05 8.48
N ARG A 166 -8.48 -12.10 8.70
CA ARG A 166 -9.90 -12.38 9.00
C ARG A 166 -10.61 -13.09 7.84
N LYS A 167 -10.24 -12.78 6.60
CA LYS A 167 -10.93 -13.29 5.41
C LYS A 167 -10.47 -14.69 4.99
N TYR A 168 -9.20 -15.01 5.18
CA TYR A 168 -8.58 -16.20 4.59
C TYR A 168 -8.01 -17.20 5.61
N CYS A 169 -7.84 -16.81 6.87
CA CYS A 169 -7.41 -17.74 7.91
C CYS A 169 -8.62 -18.42 8.57
N SER A 170 -8.50 -19.71 8.86
CA SER A 170 -9.53 -20.50 9.54
C SER A 170 -9.18 -20.71 11.00
N GLN A 171 -10.19 -20.69 11.86
CA GLN A 171 -10.03 -21.10 13.25
C GLN A 171 -10.39 -22.58 13.37
N THR A 172 -9.44 -23.41 13.75
CA THR A 172 -9.63 -24.84 14.05
C THR A 172 -9.68 -25.01 15.55
N CYS A 173 -10.84 -25.36 16.09
CA CYS A 173 -11.01 -25.68 17.51
C CYS A 173 -11.07 -27.20 17.65
N ASN A 174 -10.24 -27.79 18.51
CA ASN A 174 -10.29 -29.23 18.76
C ASN A 174 -11.54 -29.57 19.59
N SER A 175 -12.69 -29.77 18.94
CA SER A 175 -13.89 -30.38 19.55
C SER A 175 -14.03 -31.88 19.28
N ASP A 176 -13.19 -32.45 18.41
CA ASP A 176 -13.44 -33.78 17.82
C ASP A 176 -12.68 -34.93 18.51
N ALA A 177 -12.15 -34.70 19.72
CA ALA A 177 -11.51 -35.77 20.52
C ALA A 177 -12.50 -36.59 21.37
N VAL A 178 -13.81 -36.41 21.20
CA VAL A 178 -14.85 -37.16 21.91
C VAL A 178 -15.75 -37.85 20.89
N HIS A 179 -15.24 -38.91 20.25
CA HIS A 179 -15.97 -40.11 19.79
C HIS A 179 -15.08 -40.93 18.86
N SER A 180 -14.25 -41.80 19.43
CA SER A 180 -13.76 -43.03 18.80
C SER A 180 -13.58 -44.09 19.87
#